data_AF-X1AQB4-F1
#
_entry.id   AF-X1AQB4-F1
#
_cell.length_a   1.000
_cell.length_b   1.000
_cell.length_c   1.000
_cell.angle_alpha   90.00
_cell.angle_beta   90.00
_cell.angle_gamma   90.00
#
_symmetry.space_group_name_H-M   'P 1'
#
loop_
_entity.id
_entity.type
_entity.pdbx_description
1 polymer ?
#
loop_
_entity_poly.entity_id
_entity_poly.type
_entity_poly.pdbx_seq_one_letter_code
_entity_poly.pdbx_strand_id
1 'polypeptide(L)'
;CIGSEGIELLKKGEFTVIVGQPMAASAEMAVELLYKIITKQSPLPKIGDTLIKEGAIWSPAEVVKSPYAEGAYIKLLGPLVPQELSPDDPRLWENMTF
;
A
#
# COMPACT_ATOMS: atom_id res chain seq x y z
N CYS A 1 8.17 3.99 0.35
CA CYS A 1 9.63 4.17 0.26
C CYS A 1 10.09 5.00 1.44
N ILE A 2 11.28 4.70 1.96
CA ILE A 2 11.89 5.54 2.99
C ILE A 2 12.77 6.63 2.34
N GLY A 3 13.05 6.50 1.04
CA GLY A 3 13.89 7.43 0.30
C GLY A 3 15.36 7.25 0.65
N SER A 4 16.26 7.94 -0.05
CA SER A 4 17.68 7.93 0.31
C SER A 4 17.92 8.55 1.69
N GLU A 5 17.07 9.50 2.10
CA GLU A 5 17.08 10.10 3.45
C GLU A 5 16.76 9.08 4.54
N GLY A 6 15.93 8.09 4.24
CA GLY A 6 15.57 7.02 5.17
C GLY A 6 16.70 6.03 5.43
N ILE A 7 17.65 5.86 4.51
CA ILE A 7 18.76 4.92 4.69
C ILE A 7 19.67 5.35 5.84
N GLU A 8 19.92 6.65 6.01
CA GLU A 8 20.76 7.15 7.12
C GLU A 8 20.08 6.97 8.48
N LEU A 9 18.76 7.10 8.55
CA LEU A 9 17.98 6.78 9.74
C LEU A 9 18.02 5.26 10.04
N LEU A 10 18.07 4.43 9.00
CA LEU A 10 18.16 2.97 9.13
C LEU A 10 19.50 2.58 9.74
N LYS A 11 20.60 3.17 9.25
CA LYS A 11 21.96 2.97 9.78
C LYS A 11 22.09 3.39 11.25
N LYS A 12 21.38 4.44 11.66
CA LYS A 12 21.39 4.92 13.06
C LYS A 12 20.46 4.13 13.98
N GLY A 13 19.59 3.28 13.44
CA GLY A 13 18.55 2.60 14.22
C GLY A 13 17.48 3.55 14.77
N GLU A 14 17.26 4.70 14.13
CA GLU A 14 16.36 5.77 14.60
C GLU A 14 14.91 5.62 14.09
N PHE A 15 14.50 4.42 13.67
CA PHE A 15 13.12 4.13 13.28
C PHE A 15 12.38 3.34 14.36
N THR A 16 11.15 3.75 14.67
CA THR A 16 10.25 2.92 15.48
C THR A 16 9.55 1.86 14.64
N VAL A 17 9.17 2.20 13.40
CA VAL A 17 8.47 1.30 12.47
C VAL A 17 8.58 1.80 11.04
N ILE A 18 8.63 0.88 10.08
CA ILE A 18 8.52 1.17 8.64
C ILE A 18 7.31 0.41 8.10
N VAL A 19 6.43 1.12 7.39
CA VAL A 19 5.24 0.54 6.77
C VAL A 19 5.44 0.49 5.26
N GLY A 20 5.39 -0.71 4.68
CA GLY A 20 5.37 -0.91 3.24
C GLY A 20 4.09 -0.36 2.64
N GLN A 21 4.22 0.59 1.72
CA GLN A 21 3.07 1.14 1.00
C GLN A 21 2.83 0.30 -0.26
N PRO A 22 1.66 -0.33 -0.45
CA PRO A 22 1.36 -1.15 -1.62
C PRO A 22 1.02 -0.27 -2.85
N MET A 23 1.95 0.63 -3.24
CA MET A 23 1.69 1.68 -4.22
C MET A 23 1.28 1.15 -5.59
N ALA A 24 2.04 0.19 -6.15
CA ALA A 24 1.71 -0.39 -7.45
C ALA A 24 0.32 -1.04 -7.46
N ALA A 25 0.02 -1.84 -6.44
CA ALA A 25 -1.28 -2.50 -6.32
C ALA A 25 -2.43 -1.50 -6.11
N SER A 26 -2.19 -0.41 -5.38
CA SER A 26 -3.18 0.66 -5.20
C SER A 26 -3.49 1.38 -6.52
N ALA A 27 -2.47 1.62 -7.35
CA ALA A 27 -2.64 2.27 -8.65
C ALA A 27 -3.38 1.37 -9.65
N GLU A 28 -3.01 0.08 -9.71
CA GLU A 28 -3.70 -0.92 -10.52
C GLU A 28 -5.18 -1.02 -10.12
N MET A 29 -5.47 -1.16 -8.81
CA MET A 29 -6.83 -1.21 -8.30
C MET A 29 -7.63 0.05 -8.63
N ALA A 30 -7.03 1.24 -8.55
CA ALA A 30 -7.70 2.49 -8.89
C ALA A 30 -8.09 2.54 -10.38
N VAL A 31 -7.20 2.11 -11.28
CA VAL A 31 -7.47 2.05 -12.72
C VAL A 31 -8.56 1.02 -13.04
N GLU A 32 -8.51 -0.17 -12.44
CA GLU A 32 -9.55 -1.18 -12.60
C GLU A 32 -10.93 -0.68 -12.16
N LEU A 33 -11.00 0.02 -11.01
CA LEU A 33 -12.25 0.58 -10.52
C LEU A 33 -12.77 1.70 -11.42
N LEU A 34 -11.89 2.59 -11.88
CA LEU A 34 -12.26 3.63 -12.83
C LEU A 34 -12.81 3.03 -14.13
N TYR A 35 -12.15 2.01 -14.66
CA TYR A 35 -12.60 1.29 -15.85
C TYR A 35 -13.99 0.68 -15.65
N LYS A 36 -14.22 -0.02 -14.52
CA LYS A 36 -15.54 -0.59 -14.19
C LYS A 36 -16.61 0.49 -14.10
N ILE A 37 -16.31 1.64 -13.49
CA ILE A 37 -17.24 2.77 -13.39
C ILE A 37 -17.62 3.30 -14.78
N ILE A 38 -16.62 3.58 -15.62
CA ILE A 38 -16.83 4.15 -16.96
C ILE A 38 -17.61 3.19 -17.87
N THR A 39 -17.32 1.90 -17.77
CA THR A 39 -17.98 0.84 -18.56
C THR A 39 -19.26 0.30 -17.90
N LYS A 40 -19.70 0.89 -16.78
CA LYS A 40 -20.91 0.52 -16.02
C LYS A 40 -20.94 -0.95 -15.59
N GLN A 41 -19.78 -1.54 -15.31
CA GLN A 41 -19.67 -2.89 -14.78
C GLN A 41 -20.03 -2.93 -13.28
N SER A 42 -20.57 -4.06 -12.85
CA SER A 42 -20.93 -4.35 -11.47
C SER A 42 -20.42 -5.74 -11.08
N PRO A 43 -20.13 -6.00 -9.79
CA PRO A 43 -20.28 -5.10 -8.65
C PRO A 43 -19.07 -4.16 -8.45
N LEU A 44 -19.34 -2.97 -7.90
CA LEU A 44 -18.32 -2.09 -7.31
C LEU A 44 -18.27 -2.30 -5.79
N PRO A 45 -17.10 -2.14 -5.14
CA PRO A 45 -16.99 -2.15 -3.69
C PRO A 45 -17.87 -1.08 -3.05
N LYS A 46 -18.51 -1.43 -1.93
CA LYS A 46 -19.43 -0.56 -1.18
C LYS A 46 -18.94 -0.38 0.24
N ILE A 47 -19.33 0.74 0.86
CA ILE A 47 -19.05 0.99 2.28
C ILE A 47 -19.59 -0.17 3.11
N GLY A 48 -18.73 -0.75 3.95
CA GLY A 48 -19.00 -1.95 4.75
C GLY A 48 -18.40 -3.23 4.18
N ASP A 49 -17.97 -3.24 2.92
CA ASP A 49 -17.30 -4.40 2.33
C ASP A 49 -15.88 -4.56 2.89
N THR A 50 -15.39 -5.80 2.92
CA THR A 50 -13.97 -6.13 3.12
C THR A 50 -13.47 -6.86 1.88
N LEU A 51 -12.51 -6.25 1.18
CA LEU A 51 -11.88 -6.84 0.02
C LEU A 51 -10.77 -7.79 0.48
N ILE A 52 -10.88 -9.06 0.07
CA ILE A 52 -9.91 -10.10 0.37
C ILE A 52 -9.29 -10.59 -0.94
N LYS A 53 -7.96 -10.64 -0.99
CA LYS A 53 -7.20 -11.27 -2.08
C LYS A 53 -6.03 -12.04 -1.48
N GLU A 54 -6.05 -13.36 -1.64
CA GLU A 54 -4.97 -14.23 -1.14
C GLU A 54 -3.62 -13.81 -1.74
N GLY A 55 -2.59 -13.76 -0.89
CA GLY A 55 -1.25 -13.35 -1.28
C GLY A 55 -1.04 -11.85 -1.56
N ALA A 56 -2.10 -11.03 -1.51
CA ALA A 56 -1.97 -9.59 -1.73
C ALA A 56 -1.54 -8.85 -0.47
N ILE A 57 -0.44 -8.10 -0.54
CA ILE A 57 0.11 -7.34 0.59
C ILE A 57 -0.83 -6.25 1.15
N TRP A 58 -1.80 -5.81 0.35
CA TRP A 58 -2.79 -4.80 0.74
C TRP A 58 -4.04 -5.40 1.41
N SER A 59 -4.18 -6.73 1.40
CA SER A 59 -5.34 -7.46 1.91
C SER A 59 -5.16 -7.83 3.38
N PRO A 60 -6.22 -7.80 4.22
CA PRO A 60 -7.58 -7.34 3.91
C PRO A 60 -7.66 -5.81 3.76
N ALA A 61 -8.58 -5.34 2.91
CA ALA A 61 -8.85 -3.91 2.75
C ALA A 61 -10.32 -3.58 3.04
N GLU A 62 -10.54 -2.71 4.01
CA GLU A 62 -11.89 -2.28 4.42
C GLU A 62 -12.36 -1.12 3.53
N VAL A 63 -13.62 -1.17 3.10
CA VAL A 63 -14.26 -0.09 2.38
C VAL A 63 -15.06 0.76 3.35
N VAL A 64 -14.56 1.95 3.65
CA VAL A 64 -15.14 2.85 4.66
C VAL A 64 -15.67 4.13 4.01
N LYS A 65 -16.41 4.94 4.76
CA LYS A 65 -16.74 6.30 4.31
C LYS A 65 -15.45 7.11 4.23
N SER A 66 -15.24 7.79 3.11
CA SER A 66 -14.06 8.64 2.94
C SER A 66 -14.11 9.81 3.93
N PRO A 67 -13.03 10.06 4.71
CA PRO A 67 -12.91 11.24 5.55
C PRO A 67 -12.44 12.48 4.77
N TYR A 68 -12.03 12.31 3.50
CA TYR A 68 -11.38 13.36 2.70
C TYR A 68 -12.27 13.91 1.58
N ALA A 69 -13.28 13.15 1.16
CA ALA A 69 -14.17 13.50 0.06
C ALA A 69 -15.51 12.78 0.20
N GLU A 70 -16.48 13.11 -0.64
CA GLU A 70 -17.70 12.31 -0.75
C GLU A 70 -17.40 10.93 -1.36
N GLY A 71 -18.03 9.89 -0.82
CA GLY A 71 -17.94 8.52 -1.33
C GLY A 71 -17.18 7.53 -0.44
N ALA A 72 -16.80 6.40 -1.04
CA ALA A 72 -16.10 5.31 -0.37
C ALA A 72 -14.57 5.49 -0.43
N TYR A 73 -13.88 4.97 0.58
CA TYR A 73 -12.43 4.91 0.67
C TYR A 73 -12.01 3.47 0.97
N ILE A 74 -11.15 2.91 0.13
CA ILE A 74 -10.61 1.57 0.32
C ILE A 74 -9.32 1.69 1.14
N LYS A 75 -9.38 1.27 2.39
CA LYS A 75 -8.26 1.30 3.32
C LYS A 75 -7.39 0.07 3.14
N LEU A 76 -6.32 0.22 2.38
CA LEU A 76 -5.35 -0.85 2.12
C LEU A 76 -4.52 -1.15 3.37
N LEU A 77 -4.21 -2.42 3.60
CA LEU A 77 -3.22 -2.83 4.59
C LEU A 77 -1.82 -2.38 4.15
N GLY A 78 -1.04 -1.86 5.08
CA GLY A 78 0.39 -1.65 4.91
C GLY A 78 1.15 -2.68 5.75
N PRO A 79 1.90 -3.63 5.16
CA PRO A 79 2.71 -4.54 5.95
C PRO A 79 3.83 -3.80 6.69
N LEU A 80 4.17 -4.28 7.88
CA LEU A 80 5.37 -3.81 8.56
C LEU A 80 6.60 -4.38 7.85
N VAL A 81 7.57 -3.53 7.54
CA VAL A 81 8.86 -3.96 7.01
C VAL A 81 9.72 -4.43 8.20
N PRO A 82 10.29 -5.64 8.14
CA PRO A 82 11.18 -6.13 9.19
C PRO A 82 12.37 -5.18 9.39
N GLN A 83 12.72 -4.91 10.65
CA GLN A 83 13.78 -3.95 11.01
C GLN A 83 15.15 -4.61 11.18
N GLU A 84 15.19 -5.93 11.23
CA GLU A 84 16.39 -6.76 11.29
C GLU A 84 17.11 -6.88 9.94
N LEU A 85 16.57 -6.26 8.87
CA LEU A 85 17.19 -6.27 7.56
C LEU A 85 18.37 -5.30 7.50
N SER A 86 19.47 -5.76 6.91
CA SER A 86 20.64 -4.91 6.67
C SER A 86 20.28 -3.72 5.78
N PRO A 87 20.82 -2.50 6.04
CA PRO A 87 20.74 -1.38 5.10
C PRO A 87 21.22 -1.73 3.68
N ASP A 88 22.10 -2.71 3.56
CA ASP A 88 22.67 -3.17 2.30
C ASP A 88 21.91 -4.36 1.69
N ASP A 89 20.74 -4.73 2.22
CA ASP A 89 19.96 -5.84 1.68
C ASP A 89 19.55 -5.53 0.22
N PRO A 90 19.91 -6.38 -0.77
CA PRO A 90 19.68 -6.10 -2.18
C PRO A 90 18.20 -6.11 -2.57
N ARG A 91 17.32 -6.56 -1.66
CA ARG A 91 15.87 -6.54 -1.86
C ARG A 91 15.25 -5.19 -1.49
N LEU A 92 15.99 -4.29 -0.82
CA LEU A 92 15.52 -2.94 -0.54
C LEU A 92 15.44 -2.14 -1.83
N TRP A 93 14.35 -1.41 -2.00
CA TRP A 93 14.08 -0.64 -3.22
C TRP A 93 15.19 0.35 -3.52
N GLU A 94 15.66 1.03 -2.49
CA GLU A 94 16.73 2.02 -2.53
C GLU A 94 18.06 1.44 -3.06
N ASN A 95 18.28 0.13 -2.93
CA ASN A 95 19.48 -0.58 -3.42
C ASN A 95 19.30 -1.20 -4.81
N MET A 96 18.08 -1.18 -5.38
CA MET A 96 17.80 -1.73 -6.72
C MET A 96 17.89 -0.67 -7.83
N THR A 97 17.81 0.61 -7.47
CA THR A 97 17.72 1.73 -8.43
C THR A 97 19.02 2.50 -8.67
N PHE A 98 20.14 2.09 -8.07
CA PHE A 98 21.46 2.71 -8.22
C PHE A 98 22.56 1.68 -8.43
#